data_AF-A0A6G5AD59-F1
#
_entry.id   AF-A0A6G5AD59-F1
#
_cell.length_a   1.000
_cell.length_b   1.000
_cell.length_c   1.000
_cell.angle_alpha   90.00
_cell.angle_beta   90.00
_cell.angle_gamma   90.00
#
_symmetry.space_group_name_H-M   'P 1'
#
loop_
_entity.id
_entity.type
_entity.pdbx_description
1 polymer ?
#
loop_
_entity_poly.entity_id
_entity_poly.type
_entity_poly.pdbx_seq_one_letter_code
_entity_poly.pdbx_strand_id
1 'polypeptide(L)'
;LPENRVPEKPQAATRRQYYSPTDLCAGQVVNVVVSCILSPQKMFVQELGSSVEGMQTMLGELQHYCNSESTELDILFEPQVGMVCLAKFPHDHLWYRGKIISLVRKTDVEVLFVDYGNQERVPIIWVRRIPDKFMYLPIQAIPVTLADVGPLSNDWTDEVTKRLSQLTLSKHLLMKVHANSEGFQRTKVSLYIPGKDDTDVCVNAVLVKENLAASTGPLSLVEDVPTMKAHLIARPKHSIVQTYDESKVGGRRKKRTAPTMSGQAPPPIDMLPRLRSRKPRQ
;
A
#
# COMPACT_ATOMS: atom_id res chain seq x y z
N LEU A 1 14.90 -14.70 -57.28
CA LEU A 1 14.63 -13.71 -56.22
C LEU A 1 14.52 -14.46 -54.90
N PRO A 2 15.48 -14.36 -53.98
CA PRO A 2 15.33 -14.97 -52.66
C PRO A 2 14.45 -14.09 -51.79
N GLU A 3 13.53 -14.72 -51.07
CA GLU A 3 12.53 -14.10 -50.20
C GLU A 3 13.19 -13.23 -49.11
N ASN A 4 12.73 -11.98 -49.03
CA ASN A 4 13.04 -11.06 -47.93
C ASN A 4 12.48 -11.63 -46.61
N ARG A 5 13.30 -12.37 -45.85
CA ARG A 5 13.06 -12.54 -44.41
C ARG A 5 13.53 -11.28 -43.69
N VAL A 6 12.58 -10.41 -43.39
CA VAL A 6 12.77 -9.35 -42.40
C VAL A 6 13.07 -10.06 -41.07
N PRO A 7 14.20 -9.77 -40.39
CA PRO A 7 14.43 -10.31 -39.05
C PRO A 7 13.35 -9.74 -38.12
N GLU A 8 12.53 -10.62 -37.53
CA GLU A 8 11.65 -10.26 -36.42
C GLU A 8 12.51 -9.66 -35.31
N LYS A 9 12.33 -8.36 -35.05
CA LYS A 9 12.86 -7.74 -33.85
C LYS A 9 12.28 -8.50 -32.65
N PRO A 10 13.08 -8.86 -31.63
CA PRO A 10 12.55 -9.42 -30.40
C PRO A 10 11.51 -8.44 -29.86
N GLN A 11 10.23 -8.84 -29.83
CA GLN A 11 9.22 -8.09 -29.11
C GLN A 11 9.69 -8.06 -27.66
N ALA A 12 10.08 -6.87 -27.18
CA ALA A 12 10.42 -6.68 -25.78
C ALA A 12 9.23 -7.16 -24.94
N ALA A 13 9.39 -8.28 -24.24
CA ALA A 13 8.35 -8.83 -23.39
C ALA A 13 7.92 -7.73 -22.43
N THR A 14 6.66 -7.29 -22.54
CA THR A 14 6.09 -6.29 -21.64
C THR A 14 6.28 -6.77 -20.21
N ARG A 15 7.01 -5.97 -19.42
CA ARG A 15 7.34 -6.29 -18.03
C ARG A 15 6.05 -6.44 -17.22
N ARG A 16 5.84 -7.60 -16.57
CA ARG A 16 4.70 -7.80 -15.65
C ARG A 16 4.70 -6.70 -14.57
N GLN A 17 3.56 -6.03 -14.41
CA GLN A 17 3.37 -4.93 -13.47
C GLN A 17 2.00 -5.04 -12.81
N TYR A 18 1.87 -4.55 -11.58
CA TYR A 18 0.57 -4.42 -10.93
C TYR A 18 -0.25 -3.28 -11.55
N TYR A 19 -1.57 -3.36 -11.42
CA TYR A 19 -2.45 -2.23 -11.69
C TYR A 19 -2.19 -1.10 -10.68
N SER A 20 -2.22 0.14 -11.17
CA SER A 20 -2.11 1.35 -10.35
C SER A 20 -3.22 1.40 -9.29
N PRO A 21 -3.02 2.11 -8.17
CA PRO A 21 -4.07 2.31 -7.18
C PRO A 21 -5.29 3.03 -7.78
N THR A 22 -6.41 2.99 -7.08
CA THR A 22 -7.62 3.75 -7.43
C THR A 22 -7.28 5.23 -7.64
N ASP A 23 -7.73 5.81 -8.76
CA ASP A 23 -7.55 7.23 -9.04
C ASP A 23 -8.32 8.08 -8.02
N LEU A 24 -7.63 9.10 -7.49
CA LEU A 24 -8.18 10.05 -6.54
C LEU A 24 -8.46 11.38 -7.23
N CYS A 25 -9.67 11.90 -7.09
CA CYS A 25 -10.07 13.18 -7.66
C CYS A 25 -9.89 14.33 -6.68
N ALA A 26 -9.47 15.49 -7.16
CA ALA A 26 -9.42 16.70 -6.33
C ALA A 26 -10.81 17.01 -5.73
N GLY A 27 -10.84 17.34 -4.44
CA GLY A 27 -12.05 17.58 -3.66
C GLY A 27 -12.71 16.31 -3.09
N GLN A 28 -12.30 15.11 -3.52
CA GLN A 28 -12.84 13.86 -3.01
C GLN A 28 -12.52 13.69 -1.51
N VAL A 29 -13.51 13.20 -0.75
CA VAL A 29 -13.36 12.82 0.66
C VAL A 29 -13.55 11.31 0.80
N VAL A 30 -12.54 10.63 1.33
CA VAL A 30 -12.46 9.17 1.38
C VAL A 30 -12.17 8.70 2.80
N ASN A 31 -12.80 7.59 3.22
CA ASN A 31 -12.44 6.90 4.46
C ASN A 31 -11.16 6.10 4.25
N VAL A 32 -10.14 6.32 5.07
CA VAL A 32 -8.83 5.67 4.91
C VAL A 32 -8.25 5.19 6.24
N VAL A 33 -7.25 4.32 6.13
CA VAL A 33 -6.27 4.05 7.19
C VAL A 33 -4.88 4.42 6.69
N VAL A 34 -4.02 4.92 7.58
CA VAL A 34 -2.60 5.14 7.27
C VAL A 34 -1.85 3.81 7.41
N SER A 35 -1.23 3.35 6.33
CA SER A 35 -0.53 2.06 6.29
C SER A 35 0.99 2.19 6.49
N CYS A 36 1.57 3.33 6.12
CA CYS A 36 3.01 3.58 6.32
C CYS A 36 3.31 5.09 6.40
N ILE A 37 4.21 5.46 7.31
CA ILE A 37 4.67 6.84 7.51
C ILE A 37 6.20 6.86 7.46
N LEU A 38 6.77 7.55 6.48
CA LEU A 38 8.20 7.85 6.44
C LEU A 38 8.45 9.29 6.92
N SER A 39 7.58 10.21 6.51
CA SER A 39 7.51 11.59 6.99
C SER A 39 6.15 12.18 6.63
N PRO A 40 5.78 13.37 7.12
CA PRO A 40 4.55 14.06 6.70
C PRO A 40 4.41 14.23 5.18
N GLN A 41 5.53 14.26 4.44
CA GLN A 41 5.52 14.38 2.97
C GLN A 41 5.61 13.05 2.21
N LYS A 42 5.84 11.95 2.93
CA LYS A 42 6.02 10.62 2.37
C LYS A 42 5.23 9.62 3.22
N MET A 43 3.95 9.49 2.90
CA MET A 43 3.03 8.58 3.56
C MET A 43 2.35 7.66 2.54
N PHE A 44 1.72 6.62 3.06
CA PHE A 44 0.84 5.73 2.31
C PHE A 44 -0.45 5.49 3.09
N VAL A 45 -1.56 5.44 2.35
CA VAL A 45 -2.89 5.17 2.89
C VAL A 45 -3.57 4.05 2.10
N GLN A 46 -4.55 3.39 2.73
CA GLN A 46 -5.45 2.45 2.08
C GLN A 46 -6.89 2.97 2.20
N GLU A 47 -7.66 2.90 1.13
CA GLU A 47 -9.10 3.19 1.13
C GLU A 47 -9.86 2.10 1.92
N LEU A 48 -10.76 2.51 2.80
CA LEU A 48 -11.68 1.62 3.51
C LEU A 48 -12.89 1.26 2.63
N GLY A 49 -13.35 0.00 2.70
CA GLY A 49 -14.54 -0.50 2.00
C GLY A 49 -14.26 -1.78 1.20
N SER A 50 -14.92 -1.96 0.06
CA SER A 50 -14.83 -3.18 -0.78
C SER A 50 -13.39 -3.55 -1.20
N SER A 51 -12.48 -2.57 -1.28
CA SER A 51 -11.07 -2.82 -1.57
C SER A 51 -10.38 -3.62 -0.45
N VAL A 52 -10.73 -3.34 0.81
CA VAL A 52 -10.20 -4.04 1.98
C VAL A 52 -10.66 -5.49 1.99
N GLU A 53 -11.95 -5.75 1.75
CA GLU A 53 -12.49 -7.11 1.70
C GLU A 53 -11.80 -7.94 0.61
N GLY A 54 -11.70 -7.39 -0.62
CA GLY A 54 -10.99 -8.05 -1.72
C GLY A 54 -9.53 -8.34 -1.39
N MET A 55 -8.83 -7.40 -0.75
CA MET A 55 -7.45 -7.59 -0.31
C MET A 55 -7.33 -8.71 0.73
N GLN A 56 -8.22 -8.77 1.72
CA GLN A 56 -8.20 -9.80 2.75
C GLN A 56 -8.44 -11.20 2.17
N THR A 57 -9.41 -11.35 1.26
CA THR A 57 -9.63 -12.62 0.55
C THR A 57 -8.39 -13.04 -0.23
N MET A 58 -7.82 -12.13 -1.04
CA MET A 58 -6.61 -12.40 -1.82
C MET A 58 -5.43 -12.77 -0.93
N LEU A 59 -5.21 -12.06 0.19
CA LEU A 59 -4.13 -12.37 1.14
C LEU A 59 -4.30 -13.75 1.78
N GLY A 60 -5.52 -14.17 2.10
CA GLY A 60 -5.79 -15.51 2.62
C GLY A 60 -5.45 -16.61 1.61
N GLU A 61 -5.87 -16.45 0.36
CA GLU A 61 -5.53 -17.38 -0.73
C GLU A 61 -4.02 -17.41 -1.01
N LEU A 62 -3.37 -16.24 -0.96
CA LEU A 62 -1.93 -16.08 -1.14
C LEU A 62 -1.16 -16.79 -0.02
N GLN A 63 -1.58 -16.65 1.25
CA GLN A 63 -0.97 -17.40 2.36
C GLN A 63 -1.11 -18.90 2.14
N HIS A 64 -2.31 -19.35 1.77
CA HIS A 64 -2.56 -20.78 1.55
C HIS A 64 -1.66 -21.31 0.43
N TYR A 65 -1.59 -20.61 -0.71
CA TYR A 65 -0.71 -20.97 -1.83
C TYR A 65 0.77 -21.08 -1.40
N CYS A 66 1.28 -20.06 -0.71
CA CYS A 66 2.69 -20.04 -0.34
C CYS A 66 3.09 -21.11 0.69
N ASN A 67 2.14 -21.54 1.54
CA ASN A 67 2.38 -22.50 2.62
C ASN A 67 2.02 -23.95 2.27
N SER A 68 1.13 -24.19 1.31
CA SER A 68 0.67 -25.55 0.95
C SER A 68 1.39 -26.17 -0.24
N GLU A 69 1.95 -25.35 -1.14
CA GLU A 69 2.64 -25.84 -2.33
C GLU A 69 4.16 -25.89 -2.10
N SER A 70 4.74 -27.10 -2.12
CA SER A 70 6.19 -27.31 -2.24
C SER A 70 6.65 -26.75 -3.58
N THR A 71 7.29 -25.59 -3.57
CA THR A 71 7.53 -24.81 -4.78
C THR A 71 9.00 -24.46 -4.96
N GLU A 72 9.82 -25.49 -5.20
CA GLU A 72 11.13 -25.31 -5.84
C GLU A 72 11.01 -24.53 -7.17
N LEU A 73 9.84 -24.57 -7.81
CA LEU A 73 9.48 -23.86 -9.04
C LEU A 73 9.19 -22.35 -8.86
N ASP A 74 9.00 -21.86 -7.63
CA ASP A 74 8.66 -20.46 -7.36
C ASP A 74 9.87 -19.59 -7.01
N ILE A 75 11.07 -20.19 -6.96
CA ILE A 75 12.31 -19.48 -6.66
C ILE A 75 12.59 -18.46 -7.76
N LEU A 76 12.74 -17.19 -7.37
CA LEU A 76 13.24 -16.14 -8.25
C LEU A 76 14.74 -16.33 -8.46
N PHE A 77 15.10 -17.07 -9.52
CA PHE A 77 16.50 -17.37 -9.86
C PHE A 77 17.29 -16.11 -10.26
N GLU A 78 16.62 -15.12 -10.86
CA GLU A 78 17.23 -13.86 -11.31
C GLU A 78 16.37 -12.65 -10.92
N PRO A 79 16.41 -12.18 -9.66
CA PRO A 79 15.69 -10.98 -9.25
C PRO A 79 16.23 -9.74 -9.99
N GLN A 80 15.33 -8.86 -10.41
CA GLN A 80 15.65 -7.63 -11.14
C GLN A 80 14.88 -6.45 -10.55
N VAL A 81 15.51 -5.27 -10.49
CA VAL A 81 14.89 -4.02 -10.02
C VAL A 81 13.68 -3.67 -10.87
N GLY A 82 12.51 -3.66 -10.24
CA GLY A 82 11.19 -3.37 -10.77
C GLY A 82 10.31 -4.60 -11.00
N MET A 83 10.81 -5.82 -10.73
CA MET A 83 10.04 -7.05 -10.89
C MET A 83 8.99 -7.19 -9.79
N VAL A 84 7.77 -7.58 -10.16
CA VAL A 84 6.71 -7.93 -9.21
C VAL A 84 6.94 -9.34 -8.64
N CYS A 85 6.69 -9.50 -7.35
CA CYS A 85 6.97 -10.74 -6.62
C CYS A 85 6.00 -10.96 -5.47
N LEU A 86 6.05 -12.15 -4.88
CA LEU A 86 5.62 -12.39 -3.51
C LEU A 86 6.85 -12.27 -2.61
N ALA A 87 6.71 -11.65 -1.45
CA ALA A 87 7.80 -11.52 -0.49
C ALA A 87 7.31 -11.82 0.92
N LYS A 88 8.13 -12.52 1.70
CA LYS A 88 7.86 -12.80 3.11
C LYS A 88 8.30 -11.62 3.97
N PHE A 89 7.38 -11.06 4.75
CA PHE A 89 7.69 -9.94 5.62
C PHE A 89 8.44 -10.42 6.87
N PRO A 90 9.56 -9.78 7.26
CA PRO A 90 10.37 -10.28 8.36
C PRO A 90 9.72 -10.28 9.74
N HIS A 91 8.73 -9.42 9.99
CA HIS A 91 8.19 -9.19 11.33
C HIS A 91 7.07 -10.17 11.72
N ASP A 92 6.21 -10.56 10.78
CA ASP A 92 5.11 -11.51 11.02
C ASP A 92 5.29 -12.85 10.30
N HIS A 93 6.31 -12.96 9.45
CA HIS A 93 6.59 -14.13 8.64
C HIS A 93 5.43 -14.53 7.70
N LEU A 94 4.59 -13.57 7.29
CA LEU A 94 3.53 -13.77 6.30
C LEU A 94 4.00 -13.33 4.91
N TRP A 95 3.32 -13.83 3.88
CA TRP A 95 3.62 -13.52 2.48
C TRP A 95 2.77 -12.36 1.96
N TYR A 96 3.35 -11.51 1.13
CA TYR A 96 2.68 -10.32 0.62
C TYR A 96 3.05 -10.05 -0.82
N ARG A 97 2.26 -9.22 -1.51
CA ARG A 97 2.62 -8.69 -2.82
C ARG A 97 3.74 -7.67 -2.67
N GLY A 98 4.80 -7.85 -3.44
CA GLY A 98 6.00 -7.03 -3.42
C GLY A 98 6.44 -6.58 -4.81
N LYS A 99 7.29 -5.57 -4.84
CA LYS A 99 8.06 -5.14 -6.00
C LYS A 99 9.52 -4.95 -5.59
N ILE A 100 10.44 -5.58 -6.30
CA ILE A 100 11.87 -5.40 -6.05
C ILE A 100 12.24 -3.98 -6.45
N ILE A 101 12.81 -3.20 -5.53
CA ILE A 101 13.22 -1.81 -5.76
C ILE A 101 14.73 -1.62 -5.76
N SER A 102 15.47 -2.55 -5.16
CA SER A 102 16.94 -2.56 -5.18
C SER A 102 17.48 -3.98 -5.06
N LEU A 103 18.65 -4.25 -5.65
CA LEU A 103 19.40 -5.49 -5.45
C LEU A 103 20.52 -5.20 -4.46
N VAL A 104 20.57 -5.95 -3.35
CA VAL A 104 21.49 -5.67 -2.25
C VAL A 104 22.42 -6.86 -2.06
N ARG A 105 23.65 -6.74 -2.58
CA ARG A 105 24.62 -7.85 -2.65
C ARG A 105 24.06 -8.98 -3.53
N LYS A 106 24.62 -10.19 -3.42
CA LYS A 106 24.18 -11.38 -4.17
C LYS A 106 23.06 -12.17 -3.48
N THR A 107 22.69 -11.81 -2.25
CA THR A 107 21.85 -12.65 -1.37
C THR A 107 20.56 -11.97 -0.91
N ASP A 108 20.47 -10.65 -1.03
CA ASP A 108 19.34 -9.87 -0.52
C ASP A 108 18.79 -8.93 -1.58
N VAL A 109 17.54 -8.57 -1.41
CA VAL A 109 16.86 -7.56 -2.21
C VAL A 109 16.10 -6.62 -1.30
N GLU A 110 15.87 -5.41 -1.76
CA GLU A 110 14.95 -4.48 -1.13
C GLU A 110 13.60 -4.57 -1.85
N VAL A 111 12.54 -4.78 -1.08
CA VAL A 111 11.18 -5.00 -1.60
C VAL A 111 10.26 -3.92 -1.05
N LEU A 112 9.53 -3.26 -1.96
CA LEU A 112 8.35 -2.46 -1.62
C LEU A 112 7.14 -3.38 -1.49
N PHE A 113 6.53 -3.43 -0.32
CA PHE A 113 5.25 -4.13 -0.11
C PHE A 113 4.13 -3.26 -0.67
N VAL A 114 3.68 -3.57 -1.89
CA VAL A 114 2.88 -2.64 -2.71
C VAL A 114 1.49 -2.35 -2.14
N ASP A 115 1.00 -3.20 -1.25
CA ASP A 115 -0.28 -3.00 -0.59
C ASP A 115 -0.19 -2.15 0.68
N TYR A 116 1.00 -1.99 1.27
CA TYR A 116 1.20 -1.26 2.54
C TYR A 116 2.11 -0.03 2.41
N GLY A 117 3.02 -0.03 1.43
CA GLY A 117 3.93 1.08 1.12
C GLY A 117 5.27 1.05 1.86
N ASN A 118 5.43 0.17 2.86
CA ASN A 118 6.70 -0.02 3.55
C ASN A 118 7.71 -0.80 2.68
N GLN A 119 8.99 -0.61 2.98
CA GLN A 119 10.11 -1.23 2.26
C GLN A 119 10.95 -2.03 3.25
N GLU A 120 11.32 -3.25 2.89
CA GLU A 120 12.25 -4.03 3.70
C GLU A 120 13.32 -4.70 2.85
N ARG A 121 14.48 -4.87 3.46
CA ARG A 121 15.50 -5.76 2.94
C ARG A 121 15.18 -7.19 3.37
N VAL A 122 15.06 -8.08 2.39
CA VAL A 122 14.77 -9.51 2.63
C VAL A 122 15.77 -10.39 1.87
N PRO A 123 16.10 -11.58 2.41
CA PRO A 123 16.87 -12.58 1.66
C PRO A 123 16.14 -12.98 0.38
N ILE A 124 16.86 -13.27 -0.70
CA ILE A 124 16.26 -13.72 -1.98
C ILE A 124 15.41 -14.97 -1.79
N ILE A 125 15.77 -15.85 -0.84
CA ILE A 125 15.01 -17.05 -0.49
C ILE A 125 13.60 -16.75 0.08
N TRP A 126 13.35 -15.51 0.49
CA TRP A 126 12.05 -15.04 0.97
C TRP A 126 11.25 -14.33 -0.12
N VAL A 127 11.68 -14.46 -1.38
CA VAL A 127 11.04 -13.84 -2.53
C VAL A 127 10.67 -14.92 -3.54
N ARG A 128 9.42 -14.88 -4.00
CA ARG A 128 8.87 -15.84 -4.96
C ARG A 128 8.26 -15.12 -6.16
N ARG A 129 8.18 -15.82 -7.29
CA ARG A 129 7.41 -15.32 -8.43
C ARG A 129 5.94 -15.20 -8.01
N ILE A 130 5.28 -14.13 -8.45
CA ILE A 130 3.83 -13.98 -8.23
C ILE A 130 3.04 -14.62 -9.38
N PRO A 131 2.10 -15.55 -9.10
CA PRO A 131 1.10 -16.02 -10.07
C PRO A 131 0.13 -14.94 -10.55
N ASP A 132 -0.35 -15.05 -11.80
CA ASP A 132 -1.31 -14.06 -12.37
C ASP A 132 -2.62 -13.96 -11.57
N LYS A 133 -3.06 -15.06 -10.93
CA LYS A 133 -4.26 -15.07 -10.08
C LYS A 133 -4.20 -14.13 -8.86
N PHE A 134 -3.03 -13.62 -8.48
CA PHE A 134 -2.87 -12.64 -7.39
C PHE A 134 -2.57 -11.21 -7.90
N MET A 135 -2.59 -11.00 -9.22
CA MET A 135 -2.30 -9.71 -9.84
C MET A 135 -3.56 -8.93 -10.26
N TYR A 136 -4.76 -9.49 -10.08
CA TYR A 136 -6.02 -8.86 -10.50
C TYR A 136 -6.39 -7.61 -9.69
N LEU A 137 -5.99 -7.53 -8.41
CA LEU A 137 -6.23 -6.35 -7.59
C LEU A 137 -5.23 -5.22 -7.91
N PRO A 138 -5.69 -3.96 -8.05
CA PRO A 138 -4.85 -2.78 -7.88
C PRO A 138 -3.96 -2.85 -6.65
N ILE A 139 -2.79 -2.22 -6.70
CA ILE A 139 -2.00 -2.02 -5.47
C ILE A 139 -2.81 -1.17 -4.49
N GLN A 140 -2.75 -1.52 -3.20
CA GLN A 140 -3.63 -0.91 -2.20
C GLN A 140 -3.00 0.30 -1.49
N ALA A 141 -1.66 0.43 -1.51
CA ALA A 141 -0.99 1.58 -0.91
C ALA A 141 -1.02 2.78 -1.85
N ILE A 142 -1.76 3.82 -1.46
CA ILE A 142 -1.83 5.08 -2.18
C ILE A 142 -0.79 6.05 -1.61
N PRO A 143 0.21 6.49 -2.40
CA PRO A 143 1.23 7.42 -1.93
C PRO A 143 0.66 8.84 -1.78
N VAL A 144 0.77 9.41 -0.58
CA VAL A 144 0.25 10.74 -0.26
C VAL A 144 1.29 11.62 0.44
N THR A 145 1.04 12.93 0.41
CA THR A 145 1.76 13.96 1.17
C THR A 145 0.76 14.82 1.92
N LEU A 146 1.02 15.16 3.18
CA LEU A 146 0.19 16.11 3.91
C LEU A 146 0.30 17.50 3.27
N ALA A 147 -0.85 18.13 3.08
CA ALA A 147 -0.98 19.50 2.59
C ALA A 147 -0.51 20.50 3.64
N ASP A 148 0.11 21.56 3.15
CA ASP A 148 0.38 22.78 3.89
C ASP A 148 1.23 22.62 5.16
N VAL A 149 2.00 21.53 5.26
CA VAL A 149 2.98 21.33 6.34
C VAL A 149 4.41 21.23 5.80
N GLY A 150 5.34 21.90 6.46
CA GLY A 150 6.78 21.87 6.18
C GLY A 150 7.61 21.60 7.43
N PRO A 151 8.87 21.15 7.29
CA PRO A 151 9.76 21.00 8.42
C PRO A 151 10.07 22.36 9.07
N LEU A 152 10.33 22.37 10.38
CA LEU A 152 10.70 23.59 11.12
C LEU A 152 12.12 24.08 10.82
N SER A 153 12.94 23.21 10.22
CA SER A 153 14.32 23.48 9.80
C SER A 153 14.56 22.74 8.47
N ASN A 154 15.77 22.25 8.24
CA ASN A 154 16.15 21.61 6.98
C ASN A 154 15.40 20.28 6.72
N ASP A 155 15.08 19.52 7.77
CA ASP A 155 14.49 18.17 7.65
C ASP A 155 13.44 17.88 8.73
N TRP A 156 12.63 16.84 8.49
CA TRP A 156 11.67 16.31 9.45
C TRP A 156 12.36 15.56 10.60
N THR A 157 11.87 15.74 11.83
CA THR A 157 12.39 15.05 13.01
C THR A 157 11.66 13.73 13.27
N ASP A 158 12.29 12.82 14.02
CA ASP A 158 11.62 11.60 14.49
C ASP A 158 10.39 11.89 15.39
N GLU A 159 10.37 13.07 16.01
CA GLU A 159 9.29 13.48 16.91
C GLU A 159 7.99 13.73 16.14
N VAL A 160 8.05 14.44 15.00
CA VAL A 160 6.87 14.66 14.16
C VAL A 160 6.32 13.33 13.63
N THR A 161 7.19 12.41 13.21
CA THR A 161 6.76 11.09 12.72
C THR A 161 6.14 10.27 13.84
N LYS A 162 6.72 10.30 15.05
CA LYS A 162 6.13 9.63 16.23
C LYS A 162 4.75 10.19 16.55
N ARG A 163 4.61 11.52 16.58
CA ARG A 163 3.34 12.16 16.90
C ARG A 163 2.29 11.88 15.83
N LEU A 164 2.66 11.99 14.56
CA LEU A 164 1.81 11.65 13.44
C LEU A 164 1.32 10.19 13.57
N SER A 165 2.20 9.25 13.88
CA SER A 165 1.82 7.86 14.13
C SER A 165 0.78 7.72 15.26
N GLN A 166 0.96 8.41 16.39
CA GLN A 166 -0.02 8.40 17.49
C GLN A 166 -1.37 9.00 17.08
N LEU A 167 -1.37 9.99 16.18
CA LEU A 167 -2.58 10.62 15.68
C LEU A 167 -3.31 9.74 14.67
N THR A 168 -2.60 8.97 13.84
CA THR A 168 -3.19 8.34 12.64
C THR A 168 -3.18 6.82 12.59
N LEU A 169 -2.19 6.14 13.17
CA LEU A 169 -2.09 4.68 13.06
C LEU A 169 -3.22 3.99 13.84
N SER A 170 -3.69 2.86 13.32
CA SER A 170 -4.78 2.07 13.90
C SER A 170 -6.10 2.83 14.05
N LYS A 171 -6.32 3.90 13.27
CA LYS A 171 -7.54 4.71 13.28
C LYS A 171 -8.12 4.83 11.89
N HIS A 172 -9.45 4.90 11.84
CA HIS A 172 -10.17 5.29 10.64
C HIS A 172 -10.17 6.81 10.54
N LEU A 173 -9.72 7.32 9.41
CA LEU A 173 -9.60 8.75 9.15
C LEU A 173 -10.44 9.13 7.94
N LEU A 174 -10.83 10.39 7.89
CA LEU A 174 -11.27 11.02 6.65
C LEU A 174 -10.07 11.67 5.98
N MET A 175 -9.94 11.46 4.68
CA MET A 175 -8.91 12.08 3.85
C MET A 175 -9.59 12.92 2.78
N LYS A 176 -9.21 14.21 2.69
CA LYS A 176 -9.59 15.08 1.58
C LYS A 176 -8.43 15.23 0.61
N VAL A 177 -8.73 14.99 -0.66
CA VAL A 177 -7.78 15.11 -1.77
C VAL A 177 -7.75 16.54 -2.27
N HIS A 178 -6.55 17.09 -2.45
CA HIS A 178 -6.33 18.42 -3.02
C HIS A 178 -5.68 18.30 -4.40
N ALA A 179 -5.82 19.35 -5.21
CA ALA A 179 -5.17 19.38 -6.52
C ALA A 179 -3.65 19.30 -6.36
N ASN A 180 -3.01 18.43 -7.15
CA ASN A 180 -1.56 18.39 -7.23
C ASN A 180 -1.09 19.62 -8.00
N SER A 181 -0.15 20.39 -7.44
CA SER A 181 0.65 21.32 -8.25
C SER A 181 1.53 20.48 -9.19
N GLU A 182 1.68 20.94 -10.44
CA GLU A 182 2.46 20.23 -11.47
C GLU A 182 3.84 19.78 -10.93
N GLY A 183 4.18 18.50 -11.11
CA GLY A 183 5.48 17.94 -10.72
C GLY A 183 5.50 17.08 -9.44
N PHE A 184 4.43 17.02 -8.65
CA PHE A 184 4.38 16.11 -7.49
C PHE A 184 4.02 14.68 -7.88
N GLN A 185 4.86 13.73 -7.47
CA GLN A 185 4.63 12.29 -7.68
C GLN A 185 3.65 11.66 -6.68
N ARG A 186 3.16 12.44 -5.69
CA ARG A 186 2.27 12.00 -4.62
C ARG A 186 1.07 12.94 -4.52
N THR A 187 -0.08 12.38 -4.16
CA THR A 187 -1.32 13.15 -3.99
C THR A 187 -1.25 14.00 -2.72
N LYS A 188 -1.52 15.31 -2.83
CA LYS A 188 -1.59 16.23 -1.69
C LYS A 188 -2.93 16.06 -0.96
N VAL A 189 -2.89 15.84 0.36
CA VAL A 189 -4.09 15.50 1.15
C VAL A 189 -4.14 16.19 2.51
N SER A 190 -5.33 16.36 3.06
CA SER A 190 -5.53 16.65 4.49
C SER A 190 -6.17 15.43 5.16
N LEU A 191 -5.69 15.10 6.36
CA LEU A 191 -6.23 14.01 7.17
C LEU A 191 -7.01 14.55 8.35
N TYR A 192 -8.11 13.87 8.66
CA TYR A 192 -9.04 14.28 9.70
C TYR A 192 -9.40 13.08 10.58
N ILE A 193 -9.33 13.27 11.89
CA ILE A 193 -9.82 12.31 12.88
C ILE A 193 -11.30 12.65 13.12
N PRO A 194 -12.25 11.74 12.84
CA PRO A 194 -13.66 11.98 13.11
C PRO A 194 -13.90 12.27 14.61
N GLY A 195 -14.58 13.37 14.92
CA GLY A 195 -14.94 13.74 16.30
C GLY A 195 -16.36 13.33 16.68
N LYS A 196 -16.81 13.81 17.85
CA LYS A 196 -18.12 13.42 18.44
C LYS A 196 -19.22 14.49 18.33
N ASP A 197 -18.85 15.75 18.07
CA ASP A 197 -19.76 16.91 18.16
C ASP A 197 -19.84 17.71 16.84
N ASP A 198 -20.09 17.04 15.71
CA ASP A 198 -20.10 17.62 14.36
C ASP A 198 -18.81 18.36 13.95
N THR A 199 -17.71 18.07 14.64
CA THR A 199 -16.37 18.56 14.33
C THR A 199 -15.40 17.40 14.12
N ASP A 200 -14.54 17.51 13.11
CA ASP A 200 -13.39 16.64 12.90
C ASP A 200 -12.11 17.39 13.27
N VAL A 201 -11.09 16.65 13.71
CA VAL A 201 -9.78 17.21 14.05
C VAL A 201 -8.82 17.08 12.87
N CYS A 202 -8.35 18.21 12.33
CA CYS A 202 -7.39 18.25 11.25
C CYS A 202 -5.98 17.92 11.74
N VAL A 203 -5.47 16.76 11.33
CA VAL A 203 -4.13 16.27 11.71
C VAL A 203 -3.04 17.25 11.26
N ASN A 204 -3.18 17.85 10.08
CA ASN A 204 -2.24 18.83 9.54
C ASN A 204 -2.07 20.02 10.49
N ALA A 205 -3.17 20.54 11.03
CA ALA A 205 -3.17 21.68 11.95
C ALA A 205 -2.66 21.31 13.34
N VAL A 206 -2.96 20.11 13.84
CA VAL A 206 -2.41 19.61 15.11
C VAL A 206 -0.88 19.63 15.09
N LEU A 207 -0.24 19.15 14.01
CA LEU A 207 1.22 19.16 13.90
C LEU A 207 1.81 20.58 13.94
N VAL A 208 1.12 21.56 13.35
CA VAL A 208 1.55 22.97 13.38
C VAL A 208 1.36 23.57 14.77
N LYS A 209 0.19 23.37 15.37
CA LYS A 209 -0.15 23.90 16.71
C LYS A 209 0.78 23.37 17.80
N GLU A 210 1.19 22.10 17.69
CA GLU A 210 2.14 21.47 18.60
C GLU A 210 3.60 21.86 18.31
N ASN A 211 3.84 22.77 17.37
CA ASN A 211 5.17 23.21 16.95
C ASN A 211 6.07 22.02 16.53
N LEU A 212 5.50 21.09 15.77
CA LEU A 212 6.20 19.96 15.15
C LEU A 212 6.37 20.14 13.64
N ALA A 213 5.62 21.07 13.05
CA ALA A 213 5.68 21.45 11.65
C ALA A 213 5.48 22.96 11.48
N ALA A 214 6.10 23.54 10.45
CA ALA A 214 5.78 24.87 9.98
C ALA A 214 4.53 24.83 9.10
N SER A 215 3.65 25.81 9.25
CA SER A 215 2.56 26.02 8.28
C SER A 215 3.12 26.55 6.97
N THR A 216 2.65 25.99 5.86
CA THR A 216 2.99 26.45 4.49
C THR A 216 1.74 26.85 3.70
N GLY A 217 0.57 26.89 4.34
CA GLY A 217 -0.69 27.27 3.71
C GLY A 217 -1.89 27.17 4.66
N PRO A 218 -3.09 27.53 4.20
CA PRO A 218 -4.28 27.64 5.05
C PRO A 218 -4.82 26.30 5.56
N LEU A 219 -4.52 25.17 4.91
CA LEU A 219 -5.08 23.85 5.25
C LEU A 219 -4.51 23.26 6.55
N SER A 220 -3.53 23.92 7.17
CA SER A 220 -2.91 23.53 8.44
C SER A 220 -3.08 24.59 9.53
N LEU A 221 -4.04 25.51 9.39
CA LEU A 221 -4.27 26.59 10.36
C LEU A 221 -5.43 26.32 11.33
N VAL A 222 -6.42 25.51 10.92
CA VAL A 222 -7.64 25.26 11.71
C VAL A 222 -7.67 23.79 12.12
N GLU A 223 -7.65 23.56 13.43
CA GLU A 223 -7.69 22.22 14.03
C GLU A 223 -9.10 21.64 13.99
N ASP A 224 -10.07 22.33 14.57
CA ASP A 224 -11.46 21.87 14.61
C ASP A 224 -12.21 22.36 13.36
N VAL A 225 -12.62 21.43 12.51
CA VAL A 225 -13.38 21.73 11.28
C VAL A 225 -14.76 21.08 11.33
N PRO A 226 -15.78 21.62 10.65
CA PRO A 226 -17.07 20.93 10.53
C PRO A 226 -16.91 19.53 9.94
N THR A 227 -17.67 18.56 10.46
CA THR A 227 -17.57 17.16 10.04
C THR A 227 -17.71 17.02 8.53
N MET A 228 -16.73 16.35 7.93
CA MET A 228 -16.72 16.13 6.50
C MET A 228 -17.55 14.89 6.14
N LYS A 229 -18.38 15.01 5.11
CA LYS A 229 -19.12 13.88 4.56
C LYS A 229 -18.26 13.17 3.52
N ALA A 230 -17.90 11.92 3.80
CA ALA A 230 -17.35 11.05 2.78
C ALA A 230 -18.37 10.89 1.65
N HIS A 231 -18.05 11.35 0.44
CA HIS A 231 -18.82 10.95 -0.73
C HIS A 231 -18.40 9.52 -1.05
N LEU A 232 -19.26 8.56 -0.69
CA LEU A 232 -19.21 7.23 -1.30
C LEU A 232 -19.42 7.45 -2.80
N ILE A 233 -18.35 7.47 -3.58
CA ILE A 233 -18.48 7.37 -5.02
C ILE A 233 -19.15 6.02 -5.26
N ALA A 234 -20.42 6.03 -5.65
CA ALA A 234 -21.10 4.86 -6.15
C ALA A 234 -20.29 4.37 -7.36
N ARG A 235 -19.50 3.32 -7.16
CA ARG A 235 -18.69 2.75 -8.25
C ARG A 235 -19.64 2.32 -9.36
N PRO A 236 -19.39 2.71 -10.63
CA PRO A 236 -20.01 2.02 -11.76
C PRO A 236 -19.74 0.52 -11.61
N LYS A 237 -20.78 -0.31 -11.77
CA LYS A 237 -20.67 -1.77 -11.80
C LYS A 237 -19.96 -2.22 -13.08
N HIS A 238 -18.69 -1.86 -13.24
CA HIS A 238 -17.78 -2.54 -14.16
C HIS A 238 -16.57 -3.01 -13.37
N SER A 239 -16.88 -3.80 -12.35
CA SER A 239 -15.93 -4.76 -11.83
C SER A 239 -15.69 -5.79 -12.93
N ILE A 240 -14.44 -5.95 -13.37
CA ILE A 240 -13.98 -7.02 -14.26
C ILE A 240 -14.18 -8.43 -13.62
N VAL A 241 -14.77 -8.51 -12.43
CA VAL A 241 -15.00 -9.73 -11.64
C VAL A 241 -16.07 -10.68 -12.23
N GLN A 242 -16.69 -10.40 -13.38
CA GLN A 242 -17.74 -11.29 -13.93
C GLN A 242 -17.35 -12.22 -15.09
N THR A 243 -16.07 -12.43 -15.39
CA THR A 243 -15.67 -13.47 -16.37
C THR A 243 -14.63 -14.44 -15.82
N TYR A 244 -14.88 -14.99 -14.64
CA TYR A 244 -14.33 -16.31 -14.29
C TYR A 244 -15.51 -17.25 -14.05
N ASP A 245 -15.95 -17.87 -15.15
CA ASP A 245 -17.00 -18.87 -15.13
C ASP A 245 -16.37 -20.24 -14.85
N GLU A 246 -16.42 -20.64 -13.58
CA GLU A 246 -15.99 -21.98 -13.12
C GLU A 246 -16.88 -23.12 -13.66
N SER A 247 -17.95 -22.83 -14.42
CA SER A 247 -18.82 -23.87 -14.96
C SER A 247 -18.23 -24.67 -16.14
N LYS A 248 -17.01 -24.36 -16.60
CA LYS A 248 -16.37 -25.04 -17.75
C LYS A 248 -15.28 -26.07 -17.44
N VAL A 249 -15.12 -26.53 -16.19
CA VAL A 249 -14.29 -27.72 -15.92
C VAL A 249 -15.05 -28.68 -15.01
N GLY A 250 -15.60 -29.73 -15.63
CA GLY A 250 -16.39 -30.74 -14.95
C GLY A 250 -15.58 -31.63 -14.00
N GLY A 251 -16.23 -32.05 -12.91
CA GLY A 251 -15.73 -33.09 -12.02
C GLY A 251 -16.49 -33.17 -10.70
N ARG A 252 -17.59 -33.93 -10.66
CA ARG A 252 -18.40 -34.21 -9.46
C ARG A 252 -17.52 -34.70 -8.29
N ARG A 253 -17.56 -34.01 -7.14
CA ARG A 253 -17.36 -34.64 -5.82
C ARG A 253 -18.13 -33.92 -4.70
N LYS A 254 -18.66 -34.74 -3.79
CA LYS A 254 -19.71 -34.45 -2.79
C LYS A 254 -19.27 -33.47 -1.69
N LYS A 255 -20.18 -32.56 -1.31
CA LYS A 255 -20.10 -31.66 -0.15
C LYS A 255 -19.89 -32.45 1.15
N ARG A 256 -18.89 -32.06 1.96
CA ARG A 256 -18.86 -32.28 3.41
C ARG A 256 -18.73 -30.91 4.07
N THR A 257 -19.70 -30.59 4.93
CA THR A 257 -19.73 -29.44 5.82
C THR A 257 -18.67 -29.57 6.91
N ALA A 258 -17.92 -28.50 7.18
CA ALA A 258 -17.05 -28.35 8.34
C ALA A 258 -17.41 -27.02 9.07
N PRO A 259 -17.24 -26.96 10.40
CA PRO A 259 -17.92 -25.99 11.24
C PRO A 259 -17.21 -24.64 11.32
N THR A 260 -18.01 -23.63 11.61
CA THR A 260 -17.66 -22.23 11.82
C THR A 260 -16.63 -22.07 12.95
N MET A 261 -15.44 -21.56 12.61
CA MET A 261 -14.47 -21.06 13.59
C MET A 261 -14.47 -19.53 13.53
N SER A 262 -14.74 -18.94 14.69
CA SER A 262 -14.75 -17.50 14.97
C SER A 262 -13.49 -16.80 14.45
N GLY A 263 -13.66 -15.88 13.50
CA GLY A 263 -12.57 -15.05 12.99
C GLY A 263 -12.13 -14.03 14.03
N GLN A 264 -10.89 -14.14 14.49
CA GLN A 264 -10.17 -13.03 15.10
C GLN A 264 -9.44 -12.28 13.98
N ALA A 265 -9.64 -10.96 13.93
CA ALA A 265 -8.89 -10.07 13.04
C ALA A 265 -7.39 -10.11 13.42
N PRO A 266 -6.48 -10.05 12.43
CA PRO A 266 -5.05 -9.93 12.73
C PRO A 266 -4.76 -8.60 13.46
N PRO A 267 -3.80 -8.57 14.39
CA PRO A 267 -3.52 -7.41 15.21
C PRO A 267 -2.92 -6.26 14.39
N PRO A 268 -3.13 -5.00 14.80
CA PRO A 268 -2.53 -3.84 14.14
C PRO A 268 -0.99 -3.85 14.26
N ILE A 269 -0.32 -3.39 13.21
CA ILE A 269 1.14 -3.22 13.14
C ILE A 269 1.52 -2.07 14.08
N ASP A 270 1.77 -2.37 15.35
CA ASP A 270 2.47 -1.46 16.24
C ASP A 270 3.32 -2.23 17.25
N MET A 271 4.51 -2.66 16.80
CA MET A 271 5.68 -2.98 17.63
C MET A 271 6.96 -2.93 16.78
N LEU A 272 7.31 -1.74 16.26
CA LEU A 272 8.64 -1.51 15.68
C LEU A 272 9.57 -0.83 16.70
N PRO A 273 10.68 -1.47 17.12
CA PRO A 273 11.81 -0.73 17.67
C PRO A 273 12.49 0.06 16.53
N ARG A 274 12.70 1.36 16.80
CA ARG A 274 13.36 2.32 15.89
C ARG A 274 14.69 1.78 15.36
N LEU A 275 14.87 1.78 14.04
CA LEU A 275 16.19 1.63 13.42
C LEU A 275 17.05 2.84 13.79
N ARG A 276 18.06 2.64 14.64
CA ARG A 276 19.14 3.62 14.84
C ARG A 276 19.96 3.69 13.56
N SER A 277 20.02 4.87 12.95
CA SER A 277 21.02 5.19 11.93
C SER A 277 22.42 5.02 12.53
N ARG A 278 23.18 4.02 12.04
CA ARG A 278 24.60 3.91 12.36
C ARG A 278 25.34 4.95 11.52
N LYS A 279 25.88 5.99 12.18
CA LYS A 279 26.90 6.85 11.57
C LYS A 279 28.12 6.00 11.17
N PRO A 280 28.78 6.29 10.03
CA PRO A 280 30.03 5.63 9.67
C PRO A 280 31.10 6.00 10.69
N ARG A 281 31.85 5.00 11.17
CA ARG A 281 33.07 5.24 11.94
C ARG A 281 34.13 5.80 10.98
N GLN A 282 34.68 6.97 11.32
CA GLN A 282 36.01 7.38 10.88
C GLN A 282 37.05 6.51 11.56
#